data_AF-A0A1Y2HMQ2-F1
#
_entry.id   AF-A0A1Y2HMQ2-F1
#
_cell.length_a   1.000
_cell.length_b   1.000
_cell.length_c   1.000
_cell.angle_alpha   90.00
_cell.angle_beta   90.00
_cell.angle_gamma   90.00
#
_symmetry.space_group_name_H-M   'P 1'
#
loop_
_entity.id
_entity.type
_entity.pdbx_description
1 polymer ?
#
loop_
_entity_poly.entity_id
_entity_poly.type
_entity_poly.pdbx_seq_one_letter_code
_entity_poly.pdbx_strand_id
1 'polypeptide(L)'
;MKSTLIVALLALAVSTLANPTPYRGGPSGLPPPNPRATIRYANNGGTVHLAVDGDYLAVTKECRGLEGTLPLEFVNVETMYPSGDRRAYSLLLFHEWGCKVADKDPVIVSYFDGQGTHLFKDAQGNVVIPKSFKFIP
;
A
#
# COMPACT_ATOMS: atom_id res chain seq x y z
N MET A 1 11.13 -3.42 -66.86
CA MET A 1 9.83 -4.02 -66.45
C MET A 1 10.02 -4.71 -65.12
N LYS A 2 9.21 -4.36 -64.11
CA LYS A 2 8.84 -5.15 -62.89
C LYS A 2 10.00 -5.54 -61.95
N SER A 3 9.96 -5.40 -60.63
CA SER A 3 8.95 -4.96 -59.66
C SER A 3 9.64 -4.99 -58.28
N THR A 4 9.31 -4.03 -57.39
CA THR A 4 9.02 -4.15 -55.93
C THR A 4 9.80 -5.17 -55.05
N LEU A 5 10.15 -4.95 -53.77
CA LEU A 5 9.47 -4.25 -52.67
C LEU A 5 10.42 -4.21 -51.42
N ILE A 6 10.18 -3.23 -50.55
CA ILE A 6 10.76 -2.96 -49.21
C ILE A 6 10.38 -4.05 -48.18
N VAL A 7 11.28 -4.52 -47.30
CA VAL A 7 10.98 -5.17 -45.99
C VAL A 7 12.27 -5.19 -45.14
N ALA A 8 12.39 -4.95 -43.83
CA ALA A 8 11.68 -4.24 -42.77
C ALA A 8 12.66 -4.21 -41.57
N LEU A 9 12.60 -3.17 -40.73
CA LEU A 9 13.34 -3.08 -39.46
C LEU A 9 12.95 -4.24 -38.52
N LEU A 10 13.92 -4.90 -37.90
CA LEU A 10 13.73 -5.61 -36.64
C LEU A 10 14.58 -4.94 -35.55
N ALA A 11 13.96 -4.04 -34.80
CA ALA A 11 14.49 -3.64 -33.50
C ALA A 11 14.03 -4.70 -32.48
N LEU A 12 14.96 -5.48 -31.93
CA LEU A 12 14.66 -6.35 -30.79
C LEU A 12 14.48 -5.47 -29.55
N ALA A 13 13.23 -5.17 -29.22
CA ALA A 13 12.87 -4.70 -27.89
C ALA A 13 12.97 -5.89 -26.93
N VAL A 14 14.11 -6.00 -26.22
CA VAL A 14 14.23 -6.92 -25.08
C VAL A 14 13.33 -6.37 -23.97
N SER A 15 12.10 -6.86 -23.95
CA SER A 15 11.17 -6.64 -22.84
C SER A 15 11.67 -7.51 -21.70
N THR A 16 12.42 -6.95 -20.76
CA THR A 16 12.68 -7.59 -19.48
C THR A 16 11.33 -7.74 -18.78
N LEU A 17 10.71 -8.92 -18.92
CA LEU A 17 9.59 -9.34 -18.09
C LEU A 17 10.07 -9.26 -16.65
N ALA A 18 9.61 -8.26 -15.92
CA ALA A 18 9.68 -8.26 -14.48
C ALA A 18 9.01 -9.56 -14.03
N ASN A 19 9.80 -10.51 -13.51
CA ASN A 19 9.25 -11.69 -12.87
C ASN A 19 8.41 -11.18 -11.70
N PRO A 20 7.07 -11.32 -11.70
CA PRO A 20 6.32 -11.07 -10.50
C PRO A 20 6.87 -12.02 -9.45
N THR A 21 7.35 -11.45 -8.34
CA THR A 21 7.69 -12.23 -7.15
C THR A 21 6.53 -13.18 -6.86
N PRO A 22 6.78 -14.49 -6.66
CA PRO A 22 5.70 -15.44 -6.45
C PRO A 22 4.88 -14.99 -5.24
N TYR A 23 3.58 -14.80 -5.46
CA TYR A 23 2.61 -14.54 -4.40
C TYR A 23 2.73 -15.69 -3.40
N ARG A 24 3.37 -15.42 -2.26
CA ARG A 24 3.51 -16.38 -1.16
C ARG A 24 2.11 -16.54 -0.58
N GLY A 25 1.38 -17.54 -1.09
CA GLY A 25 -0.02 -17.81 -0.76
C GLY A 25 -0.25 -17.70 0.74
N GLY A 26 -1.23 -16.89 1.12
CA GLY A 26 -1.62 -16.74 2.53
C GLY A 26 -2.11 -18.07 3.13
N PRO A 27 -2.06 -18.23 4.47
CA PRO A 27 -2.77 -19.27 5.21
C PRO A 27 -4.18 -19.49 4.67
N SER A 28 -4.59 -20.75 4.65
CA SER A 28 -5.85 -21.26 4.12
C SER A 28 -7.03 -20.33 4.43
N GLY A 29 -7.44 -19.51 3.45
CA GLY A 29 -8.59 -18.62 3.57
C GLY A 29 -8.39 -17.30 2.84
N LEU A 30 -9.51 -16.69 2.45
CA LEU A 30 -9.53 -15.31 1.98
C LEU A 30 -9.36 -14.35 3.18
N PRO A 31 -8.77 -13.15 2.98
CA PRO A 31 -8.75 -12.13 4.02
C PRO A 31 -10.17 -11.85 4.54
N PRO A 32 -10.39 -11.71 5.86
CA PRO A 32 -11.69 -11.35 6.39
C PRO A 32 -12.18 -10.02 5.82
N PRO A 33 -13.51 -9.84 5.68
CA PRO A 33 -14.06 -8.59 5.20
C PRO A 33 -13.86 -7.46 6.22
N ASN A 34 -14.14 -6.24 5.78
CA ASN A 34 -14.24 -5.04 6.62
C ASN A 34 -12.97 -4.73 7.42
N PRO A 35 -11.80 -4.52 6.78
CA PRO A 35 -10.59 -4.24 7.52
C PRO A 35 -10.67 -2.97 8.36
N ARG A 36 -9.91 -2.98 9.47
CA ARG A 36 -9.78 -1.90 10.43
C ARG A 36 -8.32 -1.62 10.74
N ALA A 37 -8.01 -0.35 10.95
CA ALA A 37 -6.69 0.07 11.42
C ALA A 37 -6.79 1.32 12.27
N THR A 38 -5.81 1.51 13.14
CA THR A 38 -5.64 2.73 13.93
C THR A 38 -4.33 3.40 13.53
N ILE A 39 -4.37 4.71 13.31
CA ILE A 39 -3.20 5.56 13.08
C ILE A 39 -3.18 6.64 14.15
N ARG A 40 -2.00 6.92 14.71
CA ARG A 40 -1.76 8.09 15.55
C ARG A 40 -0.70 8.99 14.92
N TYR A 41 -1.02 10.28 14.89
CA TYR A 41 -0.11 11.31 14.41
C TYR A 41 0.77 11.84 15.53
N ALA A 42 2.02 12.16 15.18
CA ALA A 42 2.96 12.79 16.09
C ALA A 42 2.48 14.16 16.57
N ASN A 43 3.15 14.71 17.60
CA ASN A 43 2.92 16.06 18.11
C ASN A 43 1.47 16.31 18.56
N ASN A 44 0.83 15.31 19.17
CA ASN A 44 -0.58 15.36 19.57
C ASN A 44 -1.54 15.65 18.40
N GLY A 45 -1.18 15.21 17.18
CA GLY A 45 -2.02 15.36 15.99
C GLY A 45 -3.31 14.54 15.99
N GLY A 46 -3.54 13.74 17.04
CA GLY A 46 -4.73 12.93 17.23
C GLY A 46 -4.59 11.50 16.71
N THR A 47 -5.68 10.74 16.92
CA THR A 47 -5.80 9.35 16.52
C THR A 47 -6.97 9.22 15.55
N VAL A 48 -6.77 8.45 14.49
CA VAL A 48 -7.80 8.14 13.49
C VAL A 48 -8.00 6.64 13.43
N HIS A 49 -9.27 6.23 13.42
CA HIS A 49 -9.68 4.85 13.19
C HIS A 49 -10.17 4.72 11.75
N LEU A 50 -9.52 3.85 11.00
CA LEU A 50 -9.80 3.58 9.61
C LEU A 50 -10.71 2.37 9.50
N ALA A 51 -11.75 2.51 8.69
CA ALA A 51 -12.72 1.47 8.40
C ALA A 51 -13.10 1.54 6.93
N VAL A 52 -12.98 0.41 6.24
CA VAL A 52 -13.51 0.20 4.89
C VAL A 52 -14.37 -1.05 4.95
N ASP A 53 -15.59 -0.97 4.44
CA ASP A 53 -16.53 -2.09 4.42
C ASP A 53 -16.52 -2.78 3.07
N GLY A 54 -16.70 -4.10 3.07
CA GLY A 54 -16.66 -4.94 1.88
C GLY A 54 -15.74 -6.14 2.01
N ASP A 55 -15.79 -7.00 1.00
CA ASP A 55 -14.83 -8.09 0.85
C ASP A 55 -13.46 -7.56 0.39
N TYR A 56 -12.46 -8.45 0.37
CA TYR A 56 -11.09 -8.08 0.00
C TYR A 56 -10.96 -7.54 -1.44
N LEU A 57 -11.86 -7.89 -2.36
CA LEU A 57 -11.83 -7.41 -3.75
C LEU A 57 -12.42 -6.01 -3.89
N ALA A 58 -13.44 -5.68 -3.10
CA ALA A 58 -14.02 -4.34 -3.02
C ALA A 58 -13.05 -3.38 -2.31
N VAL A 59 -12.60 -3.79 -1.12
CA VAL A 59 -11.70 -3.01 -0.25
C VAL A 59 -10.44 -2.55 -0.98
N THR A 60 -9.79 -3.43 -1.76
CA THR A 60 -8.53 -3.12 -2.47
C THR A 60 -8.69 -2.07 -3.57
N LYS A 61 -9.92 -1.83 -4.03
CA LYS A 61 -10.24 -0.79 -5.03
C LYS A 61 -10.49 0.56 -4.38
N GLU A 62 -10.85 0.59 -3.10
CA GLU A 62 -11.17 1.83 -2.40
C GLU A 62 -9.90 2.61 -2.05
N CYS A 63 -9.90 3.89 -2.39
CA CYS A 63 -8.93 4.86 -1.93
C CYS A 63 -9.61 5.82 -0.97
N ARG A 64 -8.99 6.08 0.18
CA ARG A 64 -9.51 7.01 1.18
C ARG A 64 -8.48 8.08 1.50
N GLY A 65 -8.94 9.31 1.68
CA GLY A 65 -8.12 10.42 2.13
C GLY A 65 -7.75 10.28 3.61
N LEU A 66 -6.60 10.85 3.97
CA LEU A 66 -6.19 11.10 5.35
C LEU A 66 -6.01 12.60 5.49
N GLU A 67 -6.60 13.19 6.51
CA GLU A 67 -6.39 14.62 6.83
C GLU A 67 -4.97 14.91 7.35
N GLY A 68 -4.16 13.88 7.53
CA GLY A 68 -2.82 13.94 8.12
C GLY A 68 -1.85 14.81 7.33
N THR A 69 -1.60 16.01 7.83
CA THR A 69 -0.44 16.84 7.48
C THR A 69 0.78 16.53 8.34
N LEU A 70 0.67 15.55 9.24
CA LEU A 70 1.64 15.23 10.27
C LEU A 70 2.26 13.84 10.08
N PRO A 71 3.51 13.65 10.56
CA PRO A 71 4.14 12.33 10.65
C PRO A 71 3.32 11.33 11.46
N LEU A 72 3.47 10.05 11.12
CA LEU A 72 2.90 8.97 11.93
C LEU A 72 3.85 8.55 13.05
N GLU A 73 3.32 8.29 14.23
CA GLU A 73 4.06 7.72 15.38
C GLU A 73 3.55 6.33 15.79
N PHE A 74 2.37 5.94 15.30
CA PHE A 74 1.81 4.62 15.51
C PHE A 74 0.90 4.24 14.34
N VAL A 75 1.00 2.97 13.93
CA VAL A 75 0.09 2.33 12.97
C VAL A 75 -0.18 0.92 13.46
N ASN A 76 -1.45 0.54 13.50
CA ASN A 76 -1.85 -0.83 13.78
C ASN A 76 -3.00 -1.24 12.89
N VAL A 77 -2.76 -2.15 11.95
CA VAL A 77 -3.85 -2.87 11.28
C VAL A 77 -4.36 -3.95 12.22
N GLU A 78 -5.64 -3.91 12.55
CA GLU A 78 -6.26 -4.71 13.62
C GLU A 78 -6.85 -6.01 13.10
N THR A 79 -7.23 -6.03 11.83
CA THR A 79 -7.86 -7.19 11.21
C THR A 79 -6.84 -8.31 11.03
N MET A 80 -7.04 -9.41 11.75
CA MET A 80 -6.22 -10.63 11.69
C MET A 80 -6.91 -11.70 10.86
N TYR A 81 -6.15 -12.66 10.32
CA TYR A 81 -6.76 -13.90 9.85
C TYR A 81 -7.40 -14.65 11.01
N PRO A 82 -8.42 -15.53 10.76
CA PRO A 82 -9.08 -16.28 11.83
C PRO A 82 -8.14 -17.14 12.68
N SER A 83 -6.99 -17.56 12.15
CA SER A 83 -5.99 -18.30 12.93
C SER A 83 -5.31 -17.44 14.00
N GLY A 84 -5.39 -16.11 13.90
CA GLY A 84 -4.79 -15.17 14.84
C GLY A 84 -3.30 -14.91 14.63
N ASP A 85 -2.63 -15.66 13.75
CA ASP A 85 -1.17 -15.63 13.64
C ASP A 85 -0.63 -14.42 12.87
N ARG A 86 -1.46 -13.80 12.02
CA ARG A 86 -1.03 -12.70 11.16
C ARG A 86 -2.13 -11.70 10.86
N ARG A 87 -1.72 -10.45 10.66
CA ARG A 87 -2.59 -9.39 10.12
C ARG A 87 -3.05 -9.78 8.73
N ALA A 88 -4.33 -9.57 8.47
CA ALA A 88 -4.96 -9.90 7.20
C ALA A 88 -4.75 -8.85 6.12
N TYR A 89 -4.33 -7.65 6.53
CA TYR A 89 -4.08 -6.54 5.64
C TYR A 89 -2.85 -5.74 6.08
N SER A 90 -2.35 -4.94 5.15
CA SER A 90 -1.47 -3.80 5.36
C SER A 90 -2.14 -2.53 4.85
N LEU A 91 -1.70 -1.38 5.33
CA LEU A 91 -1.98 -0.09 4.70
C LEU A 91 -0.92 0.17 3.63
N LEU A 92 -1.37 0.52 2.43
CA LEU A 92 -0.56 1.16 1.42
C LEU A 92 -0.79 2.67 1.54
N LEU A 93 0.19 3.38 2.06
CA LEU A 93 0.15 4.80 2.38
C LEU A 93 0.74 5.63 1.24
N PHE A 94 -0.02 6.62 0.76
CA PHE A 94 0.39 7.47 -0.35
C PHE A 94 0.72 8.87 0.14
N HIS A 95 1.78 9.45 -0.41
CA HIS A 95 2.17 10.84 -0.17
C HIS A 95 1.21 11.86 -0.80
N GLU A 96 0.40 11.42 -1.77
CA GLU A 96 -0.55 12.25 -2.48
C GLU A 96 -2.02 11.84 -2.25
N TRP A 97 -2.92 12.78 -2.50
CA TRP A 97 -4.36 12.54 -2.44
C TRP A 97 -4.82 11.62 -3.57
N GLY A 98 -5.84 10.80 -3.28
CA GLY A 98 -6.44 9.92 -4.28
C GLY A 98 -5.57 8.73 -4.69
N CYS A 99 -4.66 8.28 -3.82
CA CYS A 99 -3.82 7.10 -4.00
C CYS A 99 -3.01 7.13 -5.30
N LYS A 100 -2.48 8.31 -5.61
CA LYS A 100 -1.62 8.56 -6.76
C LYS A 100 -0.17 8.38 -6.37
N VAL A 101 0.61 7.82 -7.30
CA VAL A 101 2.07 7.83 -7.21
C VAL A 101 2.56 9.09 -7.93
N ALA A 102 3.41 9.85 -7.25
CA ALA A 102 4.05 11.05 -7.80
C ALA A 102 5.57 10.94 -7.57
N ASP A 103 6.16 11.85 -6.80
CA ASP A 103 7.62 11.90 -6.59
C ASP A 103 8.14 10.82 -5.63
N LYS A 104 7.24 10.20 -4.85
CA LYS A 104 7.57 9.18 -3.85
C LYS A 104 6.67 7.97 -4.00
N ASP A 105 7.28 6.80 -3.92
CA ASP A 105 6.57 5.54 -3.89
C ASP A 105 5.70 5.43 -2.62
N PRO A 106 4.54 4.76 -2.71
CA PRO A 106 3.72 4.51 -1.54
C PRO A 106 4.42 3.52 -0.59
N VAL A 107 4.16 3.68 0.71
CA VAL A 107 4.80 2.90 1.77
C VAL A 107 3.83 1.86 2.32
N ILE A 108 4.28 0.64 2.49
CA ILE A 108 3.47 -0.46 3.04
C ILE A 108 3.74 -0.59 4.54
N VAL A 109 2.68 -0.64 5.36
CA VAL A 109 2.78 -0.85 6.80
C VAL A 109 1.58 -1.62 7.34
N SER A 110 1.84 -2.70 8.08
CA SER A 110 0.81 -3.42 8.84
C SER A 110 0.84 -3.08 10.33
N TYR A 111 2.02 -2.74 10.85
CA TYR A 111 2.24 -2.38 12.24
C TYR A 111 3.49 -1.53 12.37
N PHE A 112 3.40 -0.48 13.16
CA PHE A 112 4.52 0.32 13.62
C PHE A 112 4.15 0.88 14.99
N ASP A 113 4.98 0.61 15.98
CA ASP A 113 4.88 1.23 17.29
C ASP A 113 6.15 2.03 17.55
N GLY A 114 6.07 3.33 17.30
CA GLY A 114 7.16 4.26 17.54
C GLY A 114 7.41 4.52 19.03
N GLN A 115 6.72 3.81 19.94
CA GLN A 115 6.81 3.98 21.39
C GLN A 115 6.61 5.45 21.80
N GLY A 116 5.78 6.18 21.03
CA GLY A 116 5.47 7.60 21.22
C GLY A 116 6.63 8.58 20.99
N THR A 117 7.79 8.11 20.50
CA THR A 117 8.98 8.96 20.32
C THR A 117 9.60 8.84 18.93
N HIS A 118 9.36 7.73 18.23
CA HIS A 118 9.89 7.49 16.90
C HIS A 118 8.83 7.74 15.82
N LEU A 119 9.23 8.43 14.77
CA LEU A 119 8.40 8.67 13.60
C LEU A 119 8.54 7.51 12.61
N PHE A 120 7.42 7.14 11.98
CA PHE A 120 7.43 6.18 10.90
C PHE A 120 8.20 6.73 9.70
N LYS A 121 9.10 5.91 9.17
CA LYS A 121 9.99 6.29 8.06
C LYS A 121 9.90 5.26 6.93
N ASP A 122 10.14 5.73 5.71
CA ASP A 122 10.30 4.87 4.53
C ASP A 122 11.65 4.13 4.56
N ALA A 123 11.88 3.26 3.56
CA ALA A 123 13.11 2.49 3.44
C ALA A 123 14.36 3.35 3.23
N GLN A 124 14.20 4.60 2.79
CA GLN A 124 15.26 5.58 2.59
C GLN A 124 15.49 6.46 3.83
N GLY A 125 14.69 6.27 4.90
CA GLY A 125 14.80 6.99 6.15
C GLY A 125 14.04 8.32 6.19
N ASN A 126 13.24 8.65 5.17
CA ASN A 126 12.41 9.85 5.18
C ASN A 126 11.16 9.63 6.03
N VAL A 127 10.74 10.66 6.75
CA VAL A 127 9.50 10.63 7.54
C VAL A 127 8.28 10.53 6.61
N VAL A 128 7.36 9.61 6.94
CA VAL A 128 6.13 9.38 6.18
C VAL A 128 5.03 10.30 6.70
N ILE A 129 4.51 11.15 5.80
CA ILE A 129 3.33 12.00 6.01
C ILE A 129 2.34 11.63 4.90
N PRO A 130 1.38 10.73 5.17
CA PRO A 130 0.49 10.22 4.14
C PRO A 130 -0.79 11.05 4.02
N LYS A 131 -1.23 11.29 2.78
CA LYS A 131 -2.47 12.01 2.45
C LYS A 131 -3.61 11.09 2.03
N SER A 132 -3.31 9.84 1.68
CA SER A 132 -4.33 8.84 1.39
C SER A 132 -3.83 7.43 1.63
N PHE A 133 -4.75 6.47 1.69
CA PHE A 133 -4.43 5.07 1.93
C PHE A 133 -5.32 4.11 1.14
N LYS A 134 -4.82 2.88 1.01
CA LYS A 134 -5.60 1.68 0.68
C LYS A 134 -5.31 0.57 1.67
N PHE A 135 -6.26 -0.34 1.86
CA PHE A 135 -5.97 -1.64 2.44
C PHE A 135 -5.52 -2.60 1.33
N ILE A 136 -4.47 -3.36 1.60
CA ILE A 136 -3.98 -4.44 0.73
C ILE A 136 -3.84 -5.74 1.54
N PRO A 137 -4.32 -6.89 1.04
CA PRO A 137 -4.24 -8.17 1.75
C PRO A 137 -2.86 -8.84 1.73
#